data_AF-A0A8X7C2S3-F1
#
_entry.id   AF-A0A8X7C2S3-F1
#
_cell.length_a   1.000
_cell.length_b   1.000
_cell.length_c   1.000
_cell.angle_alpha   90.00
_cell.angle_beta   90.00
_cell.angle_gamma   90.00
#
_symmetry.space_group_name_H-M   'P 1'
#
loop_
_entity.id
_entity.type
_entity.pdbx_description
1 polymer ?
#
loop_
_entity_poly.entity_id
_entity_poly.type
_entity_poly.pdbx_seq_one_letter_code
_entity_poly.pdbx_strand_id
1 'polypeptide(L)'
;MDEELIEILSSHNSSLKLEKVPIFGSNFDIFCNCSAKKKRLYIPEAFRRIVFNNIHNLAYPGIRTTTKLLTSKFVWPSINKDARTWARSCIKCQKSKVTRHVQNHFQQYHNVTNRFIEINLDIIGPLPSSEGFRFCLTIIDRYSRWMEAFPMPDIRAETVADNILKGWISRFGTPLVITTDQGTQYESQLFQELSKLIGFKRNKTTTYNPQANGCIELWHRTLKASIMCHGNESWTRSLPIILLGFRTIWRADFEATPAELLYGESIRKPFIFKDLKDCSHVFIRTDSVRRSLQPPYHGPYKVINRSDKVFTLFIKGKNVNVSIDRLKPCFSDNSSESGIESSIREDTPNKPAEMPKKKIRFAPLPLPASTRATRGERQVRLPVRYQ
;
A
#
# COMPACT_ATOMS: atom_id res chain seq x y z
N MET A 1 -25.09 -21.52 0.44
CA MET A 1 -24.14 -21.37 -0.69
C MET A 1 -24.78 -20.41 -1.67
N ASP A 2 -23.99 -19.57 -2.33
CA ASP A 2 -24.46 -18.60 -3.32
C ASP A 2 -25.15 -19.35 -4.49
N GLU A 3 -26.39 -19.00 -4.82
CA GLU A 3 -27.19 -19.68 -5.86
C GLU A 3 -26.48 -19.59 -7.22
N GLU A 4 -25.87 -18.43 -7.51
CA GLU A 4 -25.10 -18.20 -8.75
C GLU A 4 -23.85 -19.09 -8.81
N LEU A 5 -23.24 -19.41 -7.67
CA LEU A 5 -22.10 -20.34 -7.63
C LEU A 5 -22.53 -21.78 -7.92
N ILE A 6 -23.70 -22.20 -7.42
CA ILE A 6 -24.25 -23.53 -7.69
C ILE A 6 -24.55 -23.67 -9.17
N GLU A 7 -25.15 -22.64 -9.79
CA GLU A 7 -25.41 -22.60 -11.24
C GLU A 7 -24.13 -22.64 -12.08
N ILE A 8 -23.07 -21.93 -11.69
CA ILE A 8 -21.78 -21.95 -12.41
C ILE A 8 -21.13 -23.34 -12.36
N LEU A 9 -21.26 -24.04 -11.22
CA LEU A 9 -20.70 -25.38 -11.04
C LEU A 9 -21.52 -26.46 -11.75
N SER A 10 -22.84 -26.28 -11.88
CA SER A 10 -23.73 -27.23 -12.57
C SER A 10 -23.79 -27.00 -14.09
N SER A 11 -23.54 -25.77 -14.56
CA SER A 11 -23.58 -25.43 -15.98
C SER A 11 -22.26 -25.75 -16.70
N HIS A 12 -22.28 -26.75 -17.59
CA HIS A 12 -21.15 -27.10 -18.46
C HIS A 12 -20.76 -26.02 -19.50
N ASN A 13 -21.59 -24.98 -19.66
CA ASN A 13 -21.43 -23.95 -20.70
C ASN A 13 -20.96 -22.60 -20.15
N SER A 14 -20.63 -22.51 -18.85
CA SER A 14 -20.11 -21.28 -18.27
C SER A 14 -18.65 -21.06 -18.67
N SER A 15 -18.30 -19.81 -19.02
CA SER A 15 -16.91 -19.43 -19.37
C SER A 15 -15.95 -19.48 -18.17
N LEU A 16 -16.47 -19.70 -16.96
CA LEU A 16 -15.73 -19.66 -15.70
C LEU A 16 -15.50 -21.08 -15.17
N LYS A 17 -14.30 -21.62 -15.41
CA LYS A 17 -13.86 -22.87 -14.76
C LYS A 17 -13.36 -22.57 -13.35
N LEU A 18 -14.14 -22.95 -12.35
CA LEU A 18 -13.82 -22.76 -10.93
C LEU A 18 -13.34 -24.07 -10.31
N GLU A 19 -12.24 -24.01 -9.58
CA GLU A 19 -11.69 -25.12 -8.81
C GLU A 19 -11.78 -24.79 -7.31
N LYS A 20 -12.09 -25.80 -6.49
CA LYS A 20 -12.01 -25.69 -5.04
C LYS A 20 -10.55 -25.73 -4.60
N VAL A 21 -10.14 -24.75 -3.82
CA VAL A 21 -8.82 -24.66 -3.23
C VAL A 21 -8.98 -24.63 -1.70
N PRO A 22 -8.43 -25.62 -0.98
CA PRO A 22 -8.52 -25.63 0.48
C PRO A 22 -7.65 -24.52 1.06
N ILE A 23 -8.17 -23.80 2.06
CA ILE A 23 -7.36 -22.88 2.86
C ILE A 23 -6.64 -23.71 3.93
N PHE A 24 -5.30 -23.72 3.90
CA PHE A 24 -4.48 -24.41 4.89
C PHE A 24 -4.87 -24.00 6.32
N GLY A 25 -5.31 -24.99 7.12
CA GLY A 25 -5.69 -24.78 8.52
C GLY A 25 -7.13 -24.32 8.76
N SER A 26 -8.02 -24.42 7.77
CA SER A 26 -9.46 -24.20 7.96
C SER A 26 -10.29 -25.29 7.29
N ASN A 27 -11.52 -25.51 7.78
CA ASN A 27 -12.50 -26.40 7.14
C ASN A 27 -13.26 -25.72 5.98
N PHE A 28 -12.75 -24.58 5.49
CA PHE A 28 -13.40 -23.81 4.42
C PHE A 28 -12.61 -23.90 3.12
N ASP A 29 -13.32 -24.21 2.04
CA ASP A 29 -12.83 -24.16 0.68
C ASP A 29 -13.15 -22.81 0.05
N ILE A 30 -12.20 -22.29 -0.74
CA ILE A 30 -12.43 -21.13 -1.61
C ILE A 30 -12.45 -21.57 -3.06
N PHE A 31 -13.24 -20.87 -3.87
CA PHE A 31 -13.32 -21.12 -5.30
C PHE A 31 -12.36 -20.19 -6.04
N CYS A 32 -11.48 -20.77 -6.85
CA CYS A 32 -10.54 -20.02 -7.67
C CYS A 32 -10.74 -20.36 -9.15
N ASN A 33 -10.67 -19.36 -10.02
CA ASN A 33 -10.53 -19.60 -11.46
C ASN A 33 -9.05 -19.87 -11.77
N CYS A 34 -8.75 -21.11 -12.15
CA CYS A 34 -7.42 -21.59 -12.52
C CYS A 34 -7.18 -21.61 -14.04
N SER A 35 -8.18 -21.29 -14.86
CA SER A 35 -8.10 -21.31 -16.33
C SER A 35 -7.16 -20.24 -16.91
N ALA A 36 -6.87 -19.18 -16.14
CA ALA A 36 -5.97 -18.11 -16.55
C ALA A 36 -4.53 -18.32 -16.04
N LYS A 37 -3.52 -17.74 -16.71
CA LYS A 37 -2.11 -17.67 -16.25
C LYS A 37 -1.94 -17.21 -14.78
N LYS A 38 -2.96 -16.57 -14.19
CA LYS A 38 -3.03 -16.16 -12.78
C LYS A 38 -4.29 -16.71 -12.13
N LYS A 39 -4.14 -17.37 -10.98
CA LYS A 39 -5.25 -17.82 -10.13
C LYS A 39 -5.98 -16.62 -9.57
N ARG A 40 -7.30 -16.56 -9.75
CA ARG A 40 -8.16 -15.45 -9.28
C ARG A 40 -9.26 -15.97 -8.39
N LEU A 41 -9.49 -15.30 -7.27
CA LEU A 41 -10.48 -15.68 -6.27
C LEU A 41 -11.90 -15.34 -6.75
N TYR A 42 -12.81 -16.30 -6.69
CA TYR A 42 -14.23 -16.08 -6.92
C TYR A 42 -14.85 -15.36 -5.72
N ILE A 43 -15.65 -14.32 -5.98
CA ILE A 43 -16.29 -13.51 -4.94
C ILE A 43 -17.82 -13.68 -5.00
N PRO A 44 -18.44 -14.24 -3.95
CA PRO A 44 -19.89 -14.34 -3.82
C PRO A 44 -20.57 -12.96 -3.82
N GLU A 45 -21.81 -12.90 -4.26
CA GLU A 45 -22.55 -11.65 -4.50
C GLU A 45 -22.48 -10.67 -3.30
N ALA A 46 -22.74 -11.18 -2.10
CA ALA A 46 -22.74 -10.42 -0.85
C ALA A 46 -21.44 -9.63 -0.59
N PHE A 47 -20.29 -10.12 -1.07
CA PHE A 47 -18.99 -9.53 -0.79
C PHE A 47 -18.46 -8.62 -1.92
N ARG A 48 -19.05 -8.64 -3.11
CA ARG A 48 -18.52 -7.94 -4.30
C ARG A 48 -18.43 -6.43 -4.06
N ARG A 49 -19.46 -5.83 -3.45
CA ARG A 49 -19.50 -4.39 -3.15
C ARG A 49 -18.45 -4.00 -2.11
N ILE A 50 -18.19 -4.86 -1.12
CA ILE A 50 -17.17 -4.62 -0.09
C ILE A 50 -15.79 -4.62 -0.73
N VAL A 51 -15.50 -5.62 -1.56
CA VAL A 51 -14.23 -5.74 -2.31
C VAL A 51 -14.02 -4.53 -3.22
N PHE A 52 -15.05 -4.12 -3.96
CA PHE A 52 -14.99 -2.91 -4.80
C PHE A 52 -14.62 -1.68 -3.98
N ASN A 53 -15.33 -1.43 -2.87
CA ASN A 53 -15.11 -0.25 -2.03
C ASN A 53 -13.70 -0.22 -1.43
N ASN A 54 -13.15 -1.38 -1.03
CA ASN A 54 -11.80 -1.45 -0.45
C ASN A 54 -10.69 -1.13 -1.48
N ILE A 55 -10.94 -1.35 -2.77
CA ILE A 55 -10.01 -0.97 -3.83
C ILE A 55 -10.26 0.46 -4.29
N HIS A 56 -11.52 0.82 -4.52
CA HIS A 56 -11.91 2.10 -5.07
C HIS A 56 -11.65 3.25 -4.09
N ASN A 57 -11.98 3.09 -2.80
CA ASN A 57 -11.95 4.21 -1.86
C ASN A 57 -10.54 4.65 -1.40
N LEU A 58 -9.49 3.90 -1.76
CA LEU A 58 -8.11 4.24 -1.37
C LEU A 58 -7.64 5.55 -2.03
N ALA A 59 -7.73 5.61 -3.36
CA ALA A 59 -7.33 6.77 -4.15
C ALA A 59 -8.42 7.23 -5.13
N TYR A 60 -9.62 6.62 -5.10
CA TYR A 60 -10.68 6.87 -6.06
C TYR A 60 -10.13 6.79 -7.50
N PRO A 61 -9.65 5.63 -7.97
CA PRO A 61 -9.15 5.47 -9.32
C PRO A 61 -10.25 5.64 -10.37
N GLY A 62 -9.87 5.85 -11.63
CA GLY A 62 -10.80 5.88 -12.76
C GLY A 62 -11.48 4.52 -13.01
N ILE A 63 -12.55 4.49 -13.82
CA ILE A 63 -13.34 3.28 -14.07
C ILE A 63 -12.47 2.14 -14.65
N ARG A 64 -11.72 2.43 -15.72
CA ARG A 64 -10.85 1.45 -16.40
C ARG A 64 -9.83 0.86 -15.42
N THR A 65 -9.20 1.72 -14.64
CA THR A 65 -8.19 1.34 -13.65
C THR A 65 -8.78 0.53 -12.50
N THR A 66 -9.93 0.94 -11.97
CA THR A 66 -10.65 0.19 -10.93
C THR A 66 -10.99 -1.22 -11.41
N THR A 67 -11.50 -1.32 -12.65
CA THR A 67 -11.84 -2.59 -13.28
C THR A 67 -10.63 -3.50 -13.39
N LYS A 68 -9.48 -2.98 -13.85
CA LYS A 68 -8.24 -3.75 -13.98
C LYS A 68 -7.67 -4.19 -12.62
N LEU A 69 -7.77 -3.36 -11.59
CA LEU A 69 -7.37 -3.73 -10.23
C LEU A 69 -8.24 -4.84 -9.64
N LEU A 70 -9.53 -4.90 -10.00
CA LEU A 70 -10.43 -5.95 -9.55
C LEU A 70 -10.16 -7.26 -10.31
N THR A 71 -10.11 -7.19 -11.64
CA THR A 71 -9.94 -8.37 -12.51
C THR A 71 -8.56 -9.01 -12.40
N SER A 72 -7.56 -8.31 -11.85
CA SER A 72 -6.24 -8.87 -11.57
C SER A 72 -6.21 -9.82 -10.37
N LYS A 73 -7.15 -9.69 -9.43
CA LYS A 73 -7.19 -10.48 -8.17
C LYS A 73 -8.43 -11.35 -8.03
N PHE A 74 -9.56 -10.87 -8.55
CA PHE A 74 -10.88 -11.43 -8.32
C PHE A 74 -11.59 -11.78 -9.63
N VAL A 75 -12.61 -12.62 -9.52
CA VAL A 75 -13.48 -13.00 -10.63
C VAL A 75 -14.90 -13.20 -10.14
N TRP A 76 -15.87 -12.74 -10.93
CA TRP A 76 -17.29 -13.06 -10.80
C TRP A 76 -17.99 -12.70 -12.13
N PRO A 77 -19.20 -13.21 -12.40
CA PRO A 77 -19.96 -12.85 -13.59
C PRO A 77 -20.19 -11.34 -13.67
N SER A 78 -20.05 -10.75 -14.85
CA SER A 78 -20.31 -9.31 -15.04
C SER A 78 -19.44 -8.33 -14.24
N ILE A 79 -18.28 -8.75 -13.70
CA ILE A 79 -17.31 -7.89 -12.96
C ILE A 79 -17.03 -6.53 -13.61
N ASN A 80 -16.90 -6.48 -14.94
CA ASN A 80 -16.65 -5.26 -15.69
C ASN A 80 -17.87 -4.31 -15.70
N LYS A 81 -19.09 -4.87 -15.78
CA LYS A 81 -20.34 -4.12 -15.75
C LYS A 81 -20.54 -3.52 -14.35
N ASP A 82 -20.36 -4.34 -13.32
CA ASP A 82 -20.49 -3.92 -11.93
C ASP A 82 -19.50 -2.81 -11.56
N ALA A 83 -18.21 -3.02 -11.85
CA ALA A 83 -17.17 -2.03 -11.58
C ALA A 83 -17.46 -0.69 -12.27
N ARG A 84 -17.98 -0.73 -13.50
CA ARG A 84 -18.40 0.47 -14.24
C ARG A 84 -19.59 1.16 -13.59
N THR A 85 -20.64 0.42 -13.27
CA THR A 85 -21.86 0.96 -12.65
C THR A 85 -21.55 1.57 -11.29
N TRP A 86 -20.83 0.85 -10.44
CA TRP A 86 -20.49 1.29 -9.09
C TRP A 86 -19.58 2.51 -9.09
N ALA A 87 -18.54 2.53 -9.92
CA ALA A 87 -17.67 3.70 -10.06
C ALA A 87 -18.41 4.92 -10.63
N ARG A 88 -19.36 4.73 -11.55
CA ARG A 88 -20.23 5.82 -12.05
C ARG A 88 -21.18 6.34 -10.98
N SER A 89 -21.73 5.46 -10.13
CA SER A 89 -22.62 5.83 -9.01
C SER A 89 -21.92 6.48 -7.81
N CYS A 90 -20.58 6.53 -7.80
CA CYS A 90 -19.83 7.06 -6.68
C CYS A 90 -20.01 8.58 -6.58
N ILE A 91 -20.81 9.03 -5.62
CA ILE A 91 -21.11 10.46 -5.40
C ILE A 91 -19.85 11.31 -5.22
N LYS A 92 -18.83 10.76 -4.54
CA LYS A 92 -17.54 11.43 -4.33
C LYS A 92 -16.82 11.67 -5.66
N CYS A 93 -16.74 10.64 -6.50
CA CYS A 93 -16.15 10.78 -7.84
C CYS A 93 -16.95 11.73 -8.73
N GLN A 94 -18.29 11.68 -8.68
CA GLN A 94 -19.13 12.57 -9.48
C GLN A 94 -18.93 14.05 -9.12
N LYS A 95 -18.80 14.37 -7.83
CA LYS A 95 -18.56 15.74 -7.36
C LYS A 95 -17.15 16.24 -7.65
N SER A 96 -16.14 15.37 -7.57
CA SER A 96 -14.73 15.80 -7.56
C SER A 96 -13.98 15.61 -8.89
N LYS A 97 -14.43 14.73 -9.79
CA LYS A 97 -13.68 14.41 -11.02
C LYS A 97 -14.30 15.04 -12.26
N VAL A 98 -13.43 15.62 -13.09
CA VAL A 98 -13.78 16.08 -14.43
C VAL A 98 -13.82 14.89 -15.40
N THR A 99 -14.94 14.70 -16.10
CA THR A 99 -15.19 13.54 -16.98
C THR A 99 -14.85 13.78 -18.46
N ARG A 100 -14.78 15.04 -18.91
CA ARG A 100 -14.35 15.41 -20.26
C ARG A 100 -12.90 15.91 -20.23
N HIS A 101 -12.08 15.39 -21.14
CA HIS A 101 -10.74 15.90 -21.39
C HIS A 101 -10.63 16.27 -22.87
N VAL A 102 -9.97 17.40 -23.15
CA VAL A 102 -9.43 17.68 -24.48
C VAL A 102 -8.38 16.60 -24.77
N GLN A 103 -8.47 15.96 -25.94
CA GLN A 103 -7.50 14.95 -26.35
C GLN A 103 -6.16 15.65 -26.57
N ASN A 104 -5.19 15.37 -25.69
CA ASN A 104 -3.81 15.77 -25.92
C ASN A 104 -3.15 14.71 -26.81
N HIS A 105 -2.53 15.15 -27.90
CA HIS A 105 -1.68 14.31 -28.75
C HIS A 105 -0.47 13.85 -27.92
N PHE A 106 -0.39 12.55 -27.64
CA PHE A 106 0.74 11.95 -26.94
C PHE A 106 1.93 11.87 -27.92
N GLN A 107 2.96 12.68 -27.68
CA GLN A 107 4.25 12.49 -28.34
C GLN A 107 5.10 11.56 -27.46
N GLN A 108 5.66 10.50 -28.05
CA GLN A 108 6.57 9.59 -27.35
C GLN A 108 7.86 10.32 -27.01
N TYR A 109 8.16 10.42 -25.72
CA TYR A 109 9.45 10.91 -25.25
C TYR A 109 10.36 9.74 -24.87
N HIS A 110 11.67 9.99 -24.86
CA HIS A 110 12.68 9.03 -24.40
C HIS A 110 12.35 8.56 -22.98
N ASN A 111 12.12 7.25 -22.84
CA ASN A 111 12.01 6.62 -21.54
C ASN A 111 13.36 6.78 -20.83
N VAL A 112 13.34 7.39 -19.64
CA VAL A 112 14.47 7.31 -18.71
C VAL A 112 14.77 5.82 -18.51
N THR A 113 16.04 5.43 -18.44
CA THR A 113 16.44 4.02 -18.44
C THR A 113 16.49 3.40 -17.06
N ASN A 114 16.68 4.21 -16.00
CA ASN A 114 16.82 3.73 -14.62
C ASN A 114 16.03 4.55 -13.61
N ARG A 115 15.71 3.91 -12.48
CA ARG A 115 15.07 4.52 -11.30
C ARG A 115 15.95 5.60 -10.67
N PHE A 116 15.31 6.64 -10.15
CA PHE A 116 15.92 7.71 -9.34
C PHE A 116 16.94 8.61 -10.05
N ILE A 117 17.20 8.38 -11.34
CA ILE A 117 18.10 9.25 -12.12
C ILE A 117 17.49 10.64 -12.30
N GLU A 118 16.21 10.69 -12.67
CA GLU A 118 15.49 11.90 -13.03
C GLU A 118 14.19 11.99 -12.23
N ILE A 119 14.06 13.08 -11.48
CA ILE A 119 12.86 13.35 -10.69
C ILE A 119 12.26 14.70 -11.07
N ASN A 120 10.94 14.80 -11.00
CA ASN A 120 10.22 16.06 -11.15
C ASN A 120 9.70 16.51 -9.80
N LEU A 121 9.93 17.77 -9.47
CA LEU A 121 9.45 18.42 -8.26
C LEU A 121 8.46 19.51 -8.63
N ASP A 122 7.39 19.58 -7.84
CA ASP A 122 6.41 20.65 -7.97
C ASP A 122 5.72 20.88 -6.62
N ILE A 123 5.16 22.07 -6.42
CA ILE A 123 4.49 22.45 -5.18
C ILE A 123 3.00 22.67 -5.46
N ILE A 124 2.16 21.99 -4.70
CA ILE A 124 0.72 22.21 -4.70
C ILE A 124 0.37 23.18 -3.57
N GLY A 125 -0.32 24.27 -3.90
CA GLY A 125 -0.96 25.13 -2.91
C GLY A 125 -1.33 26.52 -3.45
N PRO A 126 -1.87 27.39 -2.59
CA PRO A 126 -2.27 27.10 -1.21
C PRO A 126 -3.52 26.20 -1.15
N LEU A 127 -3.45 25.16 -0.30
CA LEU A 127 -4.56 24.29 0.07
C LEU A 127 -5.25 24.82 1.34
N PRO A 128 -6.48 24.34 1.66
CA PRO A 128 -7.09 24.59 2.96
C PRO A 128 -6.14 24.19 4.09
N SER A 129 -6.03 25.04 5.11
CA SER A 129 -5.12 24.78 6.23
C SER A 129 -5.49 23.47 6.93
N SER A 130 -4.50 22.60 7.11
CA SER A 130 -4.66 21.30 7.79
C SER A 130 -3.44 21.05 8.65
N GLU A 131 -3.63 21.01 9.97
CA GLU A 131 -2.55 20.79 10.95
C GLU A 131 -1.37 21.78 10.80
N GLY A 132 -1.65 23.02 10.39
CA GLY A 132 -0.64 24.05 10.15
C GLY A 132 0.02 23.99 8.77
N PHE A 133 -0.32 23.00 7.94
CA PHE A 133 0.20 22.86 6.58
C PHE A 133 -0.76 23.45 5.55
N ARG A 134 -0.21 24.19 4.58
CA ARG A 134 -0.96 24.85 3.49
C ARG A 134 -0.44 24.50 2.11
N PHE A 135 0.77 23.97 2.02
CA PHE A 135 1.41 23.60 0.77
C PHE A 135 1.79 22.13 0.82
N CYS A 136 2.04 21.54 -0.33
CA CYS A 136 2.53 20.18 -0.43
C CYS A 136 3.62 20.11 -1.49
N LEU A 137 4.86 19.82 -1.08
CA LEU A 137 5.93 19.49 -2.00
C LEU A 137 5.66 18.11 -2.56
N THR A 138 5.74 17.99 -3.86
CA THR A 138 5.51 16.74 -4.55
C THR A 138 6.69 16.35 -5.41
N ILE A 139 7.01 15.07 -5.38
CA ILE A 139 8.17 14.51 -6.08
C ILE A 139 7.72 13.25 -6.83
N ILE A 140 8.05 13.16 -8.12
CA ILE A 140 7.79 11.98 -8.92
C ILE A 140 9.05 11.49 -9.62
N ASP A 141 9.36 10.20 -9.49
CA ASP A 141 10.40 9.53 -10.28
C ASP A 141 9.93 9.34 -11.73
N ARG A 142 10.72 9.79 -12.70
CA ARG A 142 10.34 9.70 -14.12
C ARG A 142 10.27 8.27 -14.63
N TYR A 143 11.07 7.37 -14.08
CA TYR A 143 11.09 5.96 -14.48
C TYR A 143 9.91 5.19 -13.88
N SER A 144 9.90 4.99 -12.57
CA SER A 144 8.93 4.14 -11.88
C SER A 144 7.57 4.81 -11.69
N ARG A 145 7.48 6.12 -11.94
CA ARG A 145 6.35 6.98 -11.57
C ARG A 145 6.05 6.90 -10.07
N TRP A 146 7.05 6.58 -9.24
CA TRP A 146 6.91 6.61 -7.80
C TRP A 146 6.67 8.03 -7.33
N MET A 147 5.60 8.23 -6.55
CA MET A 147 5.21 9.55 -6.08
C MET A 147 5.39 9.68 -4.56
N GLU A 148 5.93 10.82 -4.17
CA GLU A 148 6.03 11.30 -2.79
C GLU A 148 5.36 12.67 -2.69
N ALA A 149 4.73 12.92 -1.54
CA ALA A 149 4.07 14.18 -1.25
C ALA A 149 4.29 14.53 0.22
N PHE A 150 4.83 15.71 0.48
CA PHE A 150 5.22 16.18 1.80
C PHE A 150 4.47 17.47 2.13
N PRO A 151 3.64 17.48 3.18
CA PRO A 151 2.99 18.71 3.65
C PRO A 151 4.01 19.74 4.14
N MET A 152 3.79 21.02 3.80
CA MET A 152 4.64 22.15 4.18
C MET A 152 3.79 23.34 4.66
N PRO A 153 4.24 24.09 5.69
CA PRO A 153 3.55 25.28 6.17
C PRO A 153 3.70 26.46 5.21
N ASP A 154 4.84 26.54 4.51
CA ASP A 154 5.22 27.60 3.59
C ASP A 154 5.98 27.04 2.38
N ILE A 155 6.32 27.92 1.43
CA ILE A 155 7.07 27.61 0.21
C ILE A 155 8.51 28.14 0.26
N ARG A 156 9.03 28.44 1.45
CA ARG A 156 10.38 29.00 1.57
C ARG A 156 11.43 27.99 1.09
N ALA A 157 12.56 28.52 0.61
CA ALA A 157 13.66 27.71 0.13
C ALA A 157 14.19 26.75 1.20
N GLU A 158 14.27 27.18 2.47
CA GLU A 158 14.76 26.33 3.57
C GLU A 158 13.82 25.13 3.79
N THR A 159 12.51 25.39 3.87
CA THR A 159 11.48 24.37 4.08
C THR A 159 11.49 23.35 2.94
N VAL A 160 11.60 23.82 1.70
CA VAL A 160 11.65 22.95 0.51
C VAL A 160 12.93 22.12 0.49
N ALA A 161 14.09 22.72 0.75
CA ALA A 161 15.37 22.02 0.80
C ALA A 161 15.38 20.92 1.89
N ASP A 162 14.90 21.23 3.08
CA ASP A 162 14.80 20.28 4.20
C ASP A 162 13.89 19.08 3.84
N ASN A 163 12.74 19.34 3.22
CA ASN A 163 11.83 18.29 2.77
C ASN A 163 12.43 17.43 1.65
N ILE A 164 13.21 18.00 0.73
CA ILE A 164 13.89 17.21 -0.31
C ILE A 164 14.97 16.32 0.31
N LEU A 165 15.75 16.86 1.24
CA LEU A 165 16.82 16.12 1.90
C LEU A 165 16.29 14.98 2.76
N LYS A 166 15.41 15.31 3.72
CA LYS A 166 14.80 14.33 4.63
C LYS A 166 13.82 13.40 3.92
N GLY A 167 13.11 13.93 2.93
CA GLY A 167 12.06 13.21 2.23
C GLY A 167 12.59 12.36 1.10
N TRP A 168 13.41 12.85 0.18
CA TRP A 168 13.83 12.04 -0.96
C TRP A 168 15.22 11.45 -0.77
N ILE A 169 16.20 12.32 -0.55
CA ILE A 169 17.63 12.00 -0.65
C ILE A 169 18.02 10.97 0.42
N SER A 170 17.52 11.12 1.64
CA SER A 170 17.75 10.17 2.73
C SER A 170 17.21 8.75 2.47
N ARG A 171 16.21 8.60 1.59
CA ARG A 171 15.52 7.32 1.33
C ARG A 171 15.97 6.66 0.03
N PHE A 172 16.15 7.44 -1.03
CA PHE A 172 16.40 6.95 -2.38
C PHE A 172 17.78 7.33 -2.93
N GLY A 173 18.52 8.19 -2.22
CA GLY A 173 19.79 8.74 -2.66
C GLY A 173 19.64 9.99 -3.54
N THR A 174 20.78 10.48 -4.01
CA THR A 174 20.86 11.69 -4.83
C THR A 174 20.46 11.38 -6.29
N PRO A 175 19.44 12.06 -6.84
CA PRO A 175 19.16 11.98 -8.26
C PRO A 175 20.23 12.70 -9.10
N LEU A 176 20.46 12.25 -10.33
CA LEU A 176 21.37 12.96 -11.24
C LEU A 176 20.77 14.28 -11.71
N VAL A 177 19.45 14.29 -11.94
CA VAL A 177 18.73 15.45 -12.47
C VAL A 177 17.43 15.68 -11.69
N ILE A 178 17.26 16.91 -11.21
CA ILE A 178 16.04 17.41 -10.58
C ILE A 178 15.41 18.41 -11.54
N THR A 179 14.21 18.11 -12.03
CA THR A 179 13.42 19.01 -12.86
C THR A 179 12.44 19.78 -11.99
N THR A 180 12.52 21.11 -12.00
CA THR A 180 11.61 22.00 -11.25
C THR A 180 11.00 23.06 -12.17
N ASP A 181 9.92 23.68 -11.73
CA ASP A 181 9.47 24.94 -12.34
C ASP A 181 10.47 26.10 -12.08
N GLN A 182 10.07 27.29 -12.52
CA GLN A 182 10.80 28.55 -12.32
C GLN A 182 10.43 29.27 -11.01
N GLY A 183 9.92 28.54 -10.01
CA GLY A 183 9.59 29.12 -8.71
C GLY A 183 10.82 29.71 -8.00
N THR A 184 10.63 30.86 -7.36
CA THR A 184 11.70 31.64 -6.70
C THR A 184 12.42 30.85 -5.60
N GLN A 185 11.72 29.95 -4.92
CA GLN A 185 12.28 29.05 -3.92
C GLN A 185 13.45 28.20 -4.46
N TYR A 186 13.36 27.79 -5.73
CA TYR A 186 14.39 26.98 -6.38
C TYR A 186 15.53 27.83 -6.93
N GLU A 187 15.30 29.12 -7.17
CA GLU A 187 16.32 30.07 -7.67
C GLU A 187 17.24 30.60 -6.57
N SER A 188 16.83 30.45 -5.30
CA SER A 188 17.59 30.85 -4.13
C SER A 188 19.04 30.33 -4.13
N GLN A 189 19.94 31.14 -3.55
CA GLN A 189 21.34 30.74 -3.35
C GLN A 189 21.45 29.43 -2.57
N LEU A 190 20.58 29.26 -1.56
CA LEU A 190 20.49 28.02 -0.78
C LEU A 190 20.29 26.79 -1.66
N PHE A 191 19.36 26.84 -2.62
CA PHE A 191 19.08 25.69 -3.49
C PHE A 191 20.24 25.42 -4.45
N GLN A 192 20.94 26.47 -4.89
CA GLN A 192 22.15 26.32 -5.71
C GLN A 192 23.31 25.69 -4.91
N GLU A 193 23.51 26.09 -3.65
CA GLU A 193 24.50 25.48 -2.75
C GLU A 193 24.14 24.03 -2.43
N LEU A 194 22.86 23.74 -2.18
CA LEU A 194 22.36 22.38 -1.99
C LEU A 194 22.65 21.50 -3.23
N SER A 195 22.38 22.00 -4.43
CA SER A 195 22.67 21.32 -5.69
C SER A 195 24.16 21.00 -5.85
N LYS A 196 25.04 21.94 -5.50
CA LYS A 196 26.50 21.73 -5.53
C LYS A 196 26.97 20.74 -4.47
N LEU A 197 26.46 20.83 -3.25
CA LEU A 197 26.88 20.00 -2.12
C LEU A 197 26.45 18.54 -2.28
N ILE A 198 25.21 18.33 -2.72
CA ILE A 198 24.65 17.00 -2.90
C ILE A 198 25.05 16.41 -4.27
N GLY A 199 25.24 17.26 -5.28
CA GLY A 199 25.75 16.86 -6.59
C GLY A 199 24.68 16.53 -7.63
N PHE A 200 23.47 17.09 -7.51
CA PHE A 200 22.43 16.93 -8.53
C PHE A 200 22.42 18.12 -9.51
N LYS A 201 22.09 17.87 -10.78
CA LYS A 201 21.86 18.94 -11.76
C LYS A 201 20.41 19.41 -11.72
N ARG A 202 20.19 20.72 -11.64
CA ARG A 202 18.84 21.29 -11.78
C ARG A 202 18.53 21.53 -13.26
N ASN A 203 17.41 20.98 -13.73
CA ASN A 203 16.76 21.35 -14.97
C ASN A 203 15.56 22.24 -14.69
N LYS A 204 15.47 23.39 -15.35
CA LYS A 204 14.30 24.27 -15.27
C LYS A 204 13.31 23.85 -16.36
N THR A 205 12.05 23.67 -16.02
CA THR A 205 11.00 23.53 -17.02
C THR A 205 10.90 24.84 -17.79
N THR A 206 11.19 24.82 -19.09
CA THR A 206 10.88 25.95 -19.98
C THR A 206 9.40 25.89 -20.32
N THR A 207 8.79 27.05 -20.61
CA THR A 207 7.42 27.15 -21.15
C THR A 207 7.20 26.29 -22.40
N TYR A 208 8.27 25.90 -23.08
CA TYR A 208 8.28 25.06 -24.27
C TYR A 208 8.32 23.54 -24.03
N ASN A 209 8.36 23.05 -22.78
CA ASN A 209 8.32 21.61 -22.49
C ASN A 209 7.09 21.17 -21.64
N PRO A 210 5.85 21.46 -22.10
CA PRO A 210 4.62 21.17 -21.36
C PRO A 210 4.41 19.69 -21.06
N GLN A 211 5.11 18.79 -21.74
CA GLN A 211 4.96 17.33 -21.60
C GLN A 211 5.84 16.76 -20.47
N ALA A 212 7.05 17.32 -20.25
CA ALA A 212 7.91 16.95 -19.13
C ALA A 212 7.24 17.27 -17.77
N ASN A 213 6.49 18.38 -17.74
CA ASN A 213 5.63 18.75 -16.61
C ASN A 213 4.24 18.10 -16.66
N GLY A 214 3.74 17.73 -17.85
CA GLY A 214 2.40 17.14 -18.00
C GLY A 214 2.16 15.88 -17.17
N CYS A 215 3.20 15.09 -16.88
CA CYS A 215 3.11 13.93 -15.99
C CYS A 215 2.79 14.33 -14.54
N ILE A 216 3.47 15.36 -14.02
CA ILE A 216 3.25 15.85 -12.65
C ILE A 216 1.93 16.62 -12.57
N GLU A 217 1.57 17.39 -13.59
CA GLU A 217 0.29 18.12 -13.68
C GLU A 217 -0.93 17.19 -13.71
N LEU A 218 -0.87 16.12 -14.52
CA LEU A 218 -1.94 15.12 -14.56
C LEU A 218 -2.07 14.41 -13.20
N TRP A 219 -0.94 14.12 -12.57
CA TRP A 219 -0.93 13.52 -11.25
C TRP A 219 -1.47 14.48 -10.18
N HIS A 220 -1.14 15.78 -10.22
CA HIS A 220 -1.72 16.80 -9.33
C HIS A 220 -3.23 16.88 -9.43
N ARG A 221 -3.77 16.85 -10.66
CA ARG A 221 -5.23 16.82 -10.87
C ARG A 221 -5.85 15.62 -10.19
N THR A 222 -5.22 14.46 -10.32
CA THR A 222 -5.69 13.21 -9.70
C THR A 222 -5.57 13.27 -8.18
N LEU A 223 -4.44 13.75 -7.65
CA LEU A 223 -4.18 13.90 -6.21
C LEU A 223 -5.19 14.84 -5.55
N LYS A 224 -5.43 16.02 -6.13
CA LYS A 224 -6.45 16.97 -5.64
C LYS A 224 -7.84 16.33 -5.62
N ALA A 225 -8.23 15.61 -6.67
CA ALA A 225 -9.50 14.89 -6.71
C ALA A 225 -9.59 13.81 -5.63
N SER A 226 -8.54 13.03 -5.40
CA SER A 226 -8.50 12.02 -4.34
C SER A 226 -8.62 12.65 -2.94
N ILE A 227 -7.92 13.77 -2.70
CA ILE A 227 -8.02 14.54 -1.44
C ILE A 227 -9.48 15.00 -1.24
N MET A 228 -10.09 15.61 -2.26
CA MET A 228 -11.49 16.05 -2.19
C MET A 228 -12.48 14.91 -1.94
N CYS A 229 -12.23 13.72 -2.50
CA CYS A 229 -13.06 12.54 -2.26
C CYS A 229 -12.95 12.00 -0.81
N HIS A 230 -11.82 12.21 -0.12
CA HIS A 230 -11.69 11.86 1.29
C HIS A 230 -12.46 12.84 2.20
N GLY A 231 -12.65 14.09 1.75
CA GLY A 231 -13.67 15.00 2.28
C GLY A 231 -13.33 15.58 3.66
N ASN A 232 -13.88 14.99 4.73
CA ASN A 232 -13.91 15.54 6.10
C ASN A 232 -12.63 15.33 6.91
N GLU A 233 -11.69 14.54 6.39
CA GLU A 233 -10.41 14.32 7.04
C GLU A 233 -9.43 15.43 6.68
N SER A 234 -8.61 15.84 7.65
CA SER A 234 -7.40 16.62 7.41
C SER A 234 -6.64 16.03 6.22
N TRP A 235 -6.46 16.80 5.14
CA TRP A 235 -5.85 16.26 3.91
C TRP A 235 -4.44 15.70 4.17
N THR A 236 -3.75 16.23 5.18
CA THR A 236 -2.46 15.73 5.68
C THR A 236 -2.55 14.30 6.21
N ARG A 237 -3.65 13.95 6.90
CA ARG A 237 -3.89 12.59 7.44
C ARG A 237 -4.30 11.59 6.37
N SER A 238 -5.04 12.01 5.35
CA SER A 238 -5.45 11.12 4.25
C SER A 238 -4.32 10.90 3.24
N LEU A 239 -3.33 11.80 3.17
CA LEU A 239 -2.25 11.76 2.19
C LEU A 239 -1.48 10.42 2.14
N PRO A 240 -1.08 9.78 3.26
CA PRO A 240 -0.40 8.49 3.22
C PRO A 240 -1.24 7.37 2.59
N ILE A 241 -2.56 7.34 2.86
CA ILE A 241 -3.47 6.33 2.30
C ILE A 241 -3.70 6.58 0.81
N ILE A 242 -3.84 7.85 0.41
CA ILE A 242 -3.96 8.24 -1.00
C ILE A 242 -2.69 7.85 -1.77
N LEU A 243 -1.51 8.15 -1.22
CA LEU A 243 -0.23 7.78 -1.81
C LEU A 243 -0.09 6.27 -1.94
N LEU A 244 -0.48 5.49 -0.92
CA LEU A 244 -0.52 4.03 -1.01
C LEU A 244 -1.44 3.55 -2.15
N GLY A 245 -2.61 4.18 -2.29
CA GLY A 245 -3.53 3.92 -3.39
C GLY A 245 -2.90 4.18 -4.76
N PHE A 246 -2.17 5.29 -4.92
CA PHE A 246 -1.44 5.61 -6.15
C PHE A 246 -0.24 4.69 -6.41
N ARG A 247 0.50 4.30 -5.39
CA ARG A 247 1.66 3.40 -5.53
C ARG A 247 1.25 1.99 -5.96
N THR A 248 0.02 1.60 -5.63
CA THR A 248 -0.55 0.28 -5.95
C THR A 248 -1.55 0.31 -7.11
N ILE A 249 -1.65 1.45 -7.82
CA ILE A 249 -2.56 1.60 -8.95
C ILE A 249 -1.92 1.02 -10.21
N TRP A 250 -2.66 0.19 -10.95
CA TRP A 250 -2.17 -0.31 -12.23
C TRP A 250 -2.25 0.79 -13.29
N ARG A 251 -1.18 0.98 -14.06
CA ARG A 251 -1.12 1.97 -15.13
C ARG A 251 -0.91 1.31 -16.49
N ALA A 252 -1.60 1.82 -17.51
CA ALA A 252 -1.55 1.28 -18.86
C ALA A 252 -0.26 1.63 -19.58
N ASP A 253 0.25 2.83 -19.36
CA ASP A 253 1.38 3.41 -20.07
C ASP A 253 2.65 2.53 -20.00
N PHE A 254 2.81 1.73 -18.94
CA PHE A 254 3.97 0.86 -18.70
C PHE A 254 3.57 -0.50 -18.12
N GLU A 255 2.29 -0.84 -18.20
CA GLU A 255 1.68 -2.12 -17.80
C GLU A 255 1.96 -2.66 -16.38
N ALA A 256 2.47 -1.83 -15.47
CA ALA A 256 2.78 -2.21 -14.10
C ALA A 256 2.21 -1.21 -13.08
N THR A 257 2.33 -1.52 -11.80
CA THR A 257 2.13 -0.55 -10.72
C THR A 257 3.45 0.17 -10.39
N PRO A 258 3.43 1.42 -9.90
CA PRO A 258 4.65 2.09 -9.43
C PRO A 258 5.41 1.28 -8.37
N ALA A 259 4.69 0.59 -7.48
CA ALA A 259 5.27 -0.31 -6.49
C ALA A 259 6.02 -1.48 -7.13
N GLU A 260 5.45 -2.14 -8.14
CA GLU A 260 6.12 -3.25 -8.84
C GLU A 260 7.36 -2.77 -9.59
N LEU A 261 7.31 -1.60 -10.23
CA LEU A 261 8.49 -1.02 -10.88
C LEU A 261 9.58 -0.67 -9.87
N LEU A 262 9.21 -0.20 -8.68
CA LEU A 262 10.16 0.23 -7.68
C LEU A 262 10.74 -0.93 -6.86
N TYR A 263 9.90 -1.82 -6.35
CA TYR A 263 10.27 -2.87 -5.41
C TYR A 263 10.34 -4.26 -6.04
N GLY A 264 9.93 -4.41 -7.30
CA GLY A 264 9.77 -5.72 -7.95
C GLY A 264 8.48 -6.45 -7.54
N GLU A 265 7.77 -5.96 -6.51
CA GLU A 265 6.54 -6.57 -6.00
C GLU A 265 5.49 -5.53 -5.61
N SER A 266 4.23 -5.98 -5.52
CA SER A 266 3.10 -5.18 -5.07
C SER A 266 3.12 -4.93 -3.55
N ILE A 267 2.84 -3.70 -3.12
CA ILE A 267 2.69 -3.37 -1.68
C ILE A 267 1.35 -3.90 -1.12
N ARG A 268 1.40 -4.47 0.09
CA ARG A 268 0.20 -4.90 0.82
C ARG A 268 -0.62 -3.70 1.29
N LYS A 269 -1.94 -3.79 1.16
CA LYS A 269 -2.89 -2.73 1.54
C LYS A 269 -3.41 -3.00 2.95
N PRO A 270 -3.56 -1.98 3.82
CA PRO A 270 -4.21 -2.16 5.12
C PRO A 270 -5.66 -2.60 4.89
N PHE A 271 -6.04 -3.68 5.55
CA PHE A 271 -7.40 -4.23 5.50
C PHE A 271 -7.98 -4.15 6.91
N ILE A 272 -9.04 -3.37 7.07
CA ILE A 272 -9.80 -3.25 8.32
C ILE A 272 -11.22 -3.76 8.04
N PHE A 273 -11.71 -4.67 8.90
CA PHE A 273 -13.10 -5.11 8.83
C PHE A 273 -14.02 -3.93 9.16
N LYS A 274 -14.93 -3.59 8.24
CA LYS A 274 -15.88 -2.47 8.44
C LYS A 274 -16.80 -2.71 9.63
N ASP A 275 -17.17 -3.97 9.84
CA ASP A 275 -18.09 -4.40 10.89
C ASP A 275 -17.48 -4.25 12.30
N LEU A 276 -16.18 -3.94 12.42
CA LEU A 276 -15.58 -3.57 13.71
C LEU A 276 -16.17 -2.29 14.30
N LYS A 277 -16.79 -1.43 13.47
CA LYS A 277 -17.47 -0.23 13.95
C LYS A 277 -18.69 -0.58 14.82
N ASP A 278 -19.43 -1.61 14.43
CA ASP A 278 -20.76 -1.89 14.95
C ASP A 278 -20.85 -3.23 15.73
N CYS A 279 -19.81 -4.07 15.69
CA CYS A 279 -19.85 -5.38 16.34
C CYS A 279 -19.86 -5.30 17.87
N SER A 280 -20.65 -6.16 18.52
CA SER A 280 -20.70 -6.32 19.97
C SER A 280 -19.48 -7.07 20.52
N HIS A 281 -19.04 -8.10 19.80
CA HIS A 281 -17.93 -8.97 20.17
C HIS A 281 -16.89 -9.09 19.06
N VAL A 282 -15.64 -9.33 19.44
CA VAL A 282 -14.51 -9.51 18.52
C VAL A 282 -13.65 -10.72 18.93
N PHE A 283 -13.02 -11.33 17.95
CA PHE A 283 -11.93 -12.27 18.15
C PHE A 283 -10.58 -11.56 18.07
N ILE A 284 -9.61 -12.00 18.87
CA ILE A 284 -8.24 -11.50 18.91
C ILE A 284 -7.30 -12.52 18.29
N ARG A 285 -6.50 -12.12 17.29
CA ARG A 285 -5.48 -12.95 16.67
C ARG A 285 -4.29 -13.15 17.60
N THR A 286 -3.79 -14.39 17.68
CA THR A 286 -2.55 -14.74 18.37
C THR A 286 -1.40 -14.76 17.38
N ASP A 287 -0.46 -13.82 17.56
CA ASP A 287 0.70 -13.67 16.67
C ASP A 287 1.94 -14.44 17.16
N SER A 288 1.88 -15.14 18.30
CA SER A 288 2.97 -15.99 18.79
C SER A 288 3.09 -17.31 18.00
N VAL A 289 4.26 -17.96 18.06
CA VAL A 289 4.50 -19.27 17.42
C VAL A 289 3.47 -20.28 17.90
N ARG A 290 2.78 -20.91 16.94
CA ARG A 290 1.61 -21.75 17.17
C ARG A 290 1.99 -23.21 17.04
N ARG A 291 1.38 -24.08 17.85
CA ARG A 291 1.49 -25.53 17.64
C ARG A 291 0.59 -25.94 16.47
N SER A 292 0.92 -27.07 15.84
CA SER A 292 0.05 -27.67 14.82
C SER A 292 -1.39 -27.80 15.35
N LEU A 293 -2.37 -27.48 14.49
CA LEU A 293 -3.81 -27.61 14.75
C LEU A 293 -4.43 -26.69 15.83
N GLN A 294 -3.77 -25.60 16.24
CA GLN A 294 -4.45 -24.60 17.06
C GLN A 294 -5.32 -23.66 16.19
N PRO A 295 -6.34 -22.96 16.73
CA PRO A 295 -7.05 -21.87 16.06
C PRO A 295 -6.34 -20.50 16.24
N PRO A 296 -6.20 -19.66 15.18
CA PRO A 296 -5.38 -18.43 15.23
C PRO A 296 -5.98 -17.29 16.04
N TYR A 297 -7.22 -17.44 16.48
CA TYR A 297 -8.00 -16.41 17.10
C TYR A 297 -8.58 -16.92 18.43
N HIS A 298 -8.60 -16.05 19.44
CA HIS A 298 -9.26 -16.27 20.72
C HIS A 298 -10.44 -15.31 20.89
N GLY A 299 -11.38 -15.67 21.74
CA GLY A 299 -12.63 -14.94 21.94
C GLY A 299 -13.83 -15.86 21.72
N PRO A 300 -15.06 -15.31 21.60
CA PRO A 300 -15.37 -13.89 21.44
C PRO A 300 -15.16 -13.05 22.71
N TYR A 301 -14.69 -11.81 22.57
CA TYR A 301 -14.54 -10.84 23.66
C TYR A 301 -15.42 -9.62 23.43
N LYS A 302 -16.06 -9.14 24.50
CA LYS A 302 -16.95 -7.97 24.44
C LYS A 302 -16.15 -6.69 24.22
N VAL A 303 -16.60 -5.86 23.28
CA VAL A 303 -16.01 -4.54 23.03
C VAL A 303 -16.59 -3.54 24.02
N ILE A 304 -15.74 -2.90 24.83
CA ILE A 304 -16.15 -1.85 25.78
C ILE A 304 -16.01 -0.46 25.14
N ASN A 305 -14.83 -0.16 24.60
CA ASN A 305 -14.54 1.13 23.99
C ASN A 305 -13.85 0.97 22.64
N ARG A 306 -14.11 1.90 21.73
CA ARG A 306 -13.60 1.90 20.35
C ARG A 306 -12.81 3.18 20.09
N SER A 307 -11.61 3.03 19.55
CA SER A 307 -10.80 4.11 19.00
C SER A 307 -10.29 3.71 17.61
N ASP A 308 -9.76 4.66 16.85
CA ASP A 308 -9.35 4.47 15.44
C ASP A 308 -8.28 3.39 15.25
N LYS A 309 -7.48 3.11 16.29
CA LYS A 309 -6.38 2.12 16.23
C LYS A 309 -6.42 1.06 17.33
N VAL A 310 -7.11 1.32 18.44
CA VAL A 310 -7.08 0.48 19.64
C VAL A 310 -8.50 0.30 20.16
N PHE A 311 -8.88 -0.94 20.46
CA PHE A 311 -10.15 -1.27 21.10
C PHE A 311 -9.88 -1.72 22.52
N THR A 312 -10.73 -1.31 23.45
CA THR A 312 -10.72 -1.81 24.82
C THR A 312 -11.69 -2.97 24.92
N LEU A 313 -11.18 -4.16 25.20
CA LEU A 313 -11.94 -5.41 25.26
C LEU A 313 -12.03 -5.92 26.70
N PHE A 314 -13.15 -6.56 27.03
CA PHE A 314 -13.30 -7.25 28.30
C PHE A 314 -12.76 -8.68 28.19
N ILE A 315 -11.61 -8.95 28.82
CA ILE A 315 -10.95 -10.25 28.80
C ILE A 315 -10.73 -10.72 30.23
N LYS A 316 -11.38 -11.83 30.62
CA LYS A 316 -11.18 -12.49 31.93
C LYS A 316 -11.22 -11.51 33.12
N GLY A 317 -12.22 -10.63 33.15
CA GLY A 317 -12.41 -9.67 34.24
C GLY A 317 -11.58 -8.38 34.16
N LYS A 318 -10.81 -8.16 33.10
CA LYS A 318 -9.99 -6.95 32.92
C LYS A 318 -10.24 -6.27 31.57
N ASN A 319 -10.07 -4.95 31.56
CA ASN A 319 -10.13 -4.13 30.35
C ASN A 319 -8.75 -4.13 29.71
N VAL A 320 -8.64 -4.71 28.51
CA VAL A 320 -7.38 -4.85 27.78
C VAL A 320 -7.45 -4.08 26.47
N ASN A 321 -6.43 -3.28 26.20
CA ASN A 321 -6.30 -2.53 24.97
C ASN A 321 -5.64 -3.39 23.88
N VAL A 322 -6.31 -3.53 22.74
CA VAL A 322 -5.87 -4.39 21.63
C VAL A 322 -5.90 -3.60 20.32
N SER A 323 -4.83 -3.70 19.53
CA SER A 323 -4.76 -3.07 18.19
C SER A 323 -5.83 -3.64 17.25
N ILE A 324 -6.45 -2.76 16.47
CA ILE A 324 -7.46 -3.10 15.46
C ILE A 324 -6.96 -4.16 14.45
N ASP A 325 -5.65 -4.20 14.17
CA ASP A 325 -5.03 -5.14 13.21
C ASP A 325 -5.09 -6.60 13.67
N ARG A 326 -5.34 -6.83 14.96
CA ARG A 326 -5.48 -8.16 15.56
C ARG A 326 -6.95 -8.56 15.74
N LEU A 327 -7.89 -7.68 15.39
CA LEU A 327 -9.31 -7.90 15.65
C LEU A 327 -10.03 -8.43 14.42
N LYS A 328 -10.93 -9.38 14.66
CA LYS A 328 -11.91 -9.85 13.69
C LYS A 328 -13.30 -9.73 14.32
N PRO A 329 -14.30 -9.13 13.67
CA PRO A 329 -15.65 -9.07 14.22
C PRO A 329 -16.19 -10.49 14.43
N CYS A 330 -16.87 -10.69 15.56
CA CYS A 330 -17.66 -11.89 15.82
C CYS A 330 -19.10 -11.59 15.39
N PHE A 331 -19.66 -12.47 14.57
CA PHE A 331 -21.06 -12.42 14.16
C PHE A 331 -21.81 -13.46 14.99
N SER A 332 -22.69 -13.01 15.89
CA SER A 332 -23.59 -13.86 16.65
C SER A 332 -25.01 -13.61 16.17
N ASP A 333 -25.68 -14.66 15.69
CA ASP A 333 -27.13 -14.63 15.55
C ASP A 333 -27.72 -14.57 16.97
N ASN A 334 -28.61 -13.61 17.25
CA ASN A 334 -29.22 -13.43 18.57
C ASN A 334 -30.24 -14.54 18.93
N SER A 335 -29.91 -15.82 18.71
CA SER A 335 -30.80 -16.96 18.95
C SER A 335 -30.24 -18.05 19.87
N SER A 336 -29.12 -17.83 20.57
CA SER A 336 -28.64 -18.77 21.60
C SER A 336 -27.70 -18.14 22.64
N GLU A 337 -28.21 -17.19 23.42
CA GLU A 337 -27.60 -16.87 24.73
C GLU A 337 -28.12 -17.86 25.78
N SER A 338 -27.54 -19.05 25.83
CA SER A 338 -27.44 -19.89 27.03
C SER A 338 -26.70 -21.19 26.69
N GLY A 339 -25.46 -21.33 27.17
CA GLY A 339 -24.78 -22.62 27.15
C GLY A 339 -23.42 -22.67 26.45
N ILE A 340 -22.49 -21.77 26.80
CA ILE A 340 -21.05 -22.07 26.66
C ILE A 340 -20.31 -21.57 27.92
N GLU A 341 -20.82 -21.95 29.09
CA GLU A 341 -20.04 -22.05 30.33
C GLU A 341 -19.95 -23.53 30.70
N SER A 342 -19.03 -24.27 30.07
CA SER A 342 -18.46 -25.54 30.61
C SER A 342 -17.61 -26.25 29.55
N SER A 343 -16.31 -25.97 29.55
CA SER A 343 -15.27 -26.97 29.27
C SER A 343 -13.89 -26.33 29.47
N ILE A 344 -13.64 -25.85 30.69
CA ILE A 344 -12.29 -25.57 31.15
C ILE A 344 -11.83 -26.87 31.83
N ARG A 345 -11.02 -27.67 31.13
CA ARG A 345 -10.14 -28.61 31.82
C ARG A 345 -9.01 -27.78 32.44
N GLU A 346 -8.82 -27.94 33.74
CA GLU A 346 -7.71 -27.37 34.48
C GLU A 346 -6.39 -27.95 33.97
N ASP A 347 -5.66 -27.18 33.17
CA ASP A 347 -4.20 -27.34 33.06
C ASP A 347 -3.57 -26.34 34.01
N THR A 348 -3.09 -26.85 35.14
CA THR A 348 -2.20 -26.10 36.04
C THR A 348 -0.97 -25.60 35.28
N PRO A 349 -0.47 -24.40 35.58
CA PRO A 349 0.74 -23.91 34.95
C PRO A 349 1.93 -24.76 35.42
N ASN A 350 2.44 -25.63 34.54
CA ASN A 350 3.74 -26.24 34.76
C ASN A 350 4.76 -25.11 34.97
N LYS A 351 5.46 -25.15 36.11
CA LYS A 351 6.60 -24.27 36.40
C LYS A 351 7.54 -24.30 35.18
N PRO A 352 8.11 -23.15 34.77
CA PRO A 352 9.13 -23.17 33.73
C PRO A 352 10.28 -24.05 34.21
N ALA A 353 10.57 -25.12 33.48
CA ALA A 353 11.78 -25.90 33.70
C ALA A 353 12.98 -24.98 33.51
N GLU A 354 13.80 -24.82 34.56
CA GLU A 354 15.10 -24.15 34.46
C GLU A 354 15.95 -24.89 33.44
N MET A 355 16.18 -24.27 32.28
CA MET A 355 17.16 -24.76 31.34
C MET A 355 18.57 -24.50 31.90
N PRO A 356 19.47 -25.49 31.89
CA PRO A 356 20.86 -25.26 32.28
C PRO A 356 21.46 -24.24 31.31
N LYS A 357 22.06 -23.17 31.86
CA LYS A 357 22.78 -22.14 31.10
C LYS A 357 23.94 -22.77 30.34
N LYS A 358 23.72 -23.21 29.10
CA LYS A 358 24.82 -23.56 28.18
C LYS A 358 25.55 -22.27 27.81
N LYS A 359 26.77 -22.08 28.32
CA LYS A 359 27.72 -21.11 27.79
C LYS A 359 27.92 -21.41 26.30
N ILE A 360 27.45 -20.53 25.43
CA ILE A 360 27.75 -20.56 24.00
C ILE A 360 29.25 -20.24 23.89
N ARG A 361 30.07 -21.25 23.58
CA ARG A 361 31.45 -21.03 23.11
C ARG A 361 31.38 -20.77 21.61
N PHE A 362 31.79 -19.57 21.20
CA PHE A 362 32.04 -19.31 19.79
C PHE A 362 33.27 -20.10 19.35
N ALA A 363 33.16 -20.84 18.25
CA ALA A 363 34.32 -21.41 17.59
C ALA A 363 35.21 -20.25 17.06
N PRO A 364 36.55 -20.35 17.13
CA PRO A 364 37.40 -19.35 16.51
C PRO A 364 37.14 -19.33 15.00
N LEU A 365 37.09 -18.13 14.42
CA LEU A 365 37.07 -17.93 12.97
C LEU A 365 38.27 -18.64 12.33
N PRO A 366 38.12 -19.26 11.14
CA PRO A 366 39.26 -19.79 10.41
C PRO A 366 40.23 -18.66 10.09
N LEU A 367 41.52 -18.86 10.37
CA LEU A 367 42.58 -17.95 9.97
C LEU A 367 42.57 -17.78 8.44
N PRO A 368 42.81 -16.58 7.91
CA PRO A 368 42.87 -16.36 6.47
C PRO A 368 44.03 -17.14 5.86
N ALA A 369 43.77 -17.82 4.74
CA ALA A 369 44.78 -18.48 3.93
C ALA A 369 45.87 -17.46 3.51
N SER A 370 47.12 -17.90 3.58
CA SER A 370 48.33 -17.09 3.38
C SER A 370 48.28 -16.23 2.10
N THR A 371 48.35 -14.92 2.26
CA THR A 371 48.64 -13.98 1.17
C THR A 371 50.14 -13.97 0.89
N ARG A 372 50.55 -14.45 -0.29
CA ARG A 372 51.92 -14.25 -0.82
C ARG A 372 52.02 -12.82 -1.36
N ALA A 373 52.91 -12.02 -0.80
CA ALA A 373 53.23 -10.68 -1.28
C ALA A 373 54.22 -10.76 -2.45
N THR A 374 53.95 -10.03 -3.54
CA THR A 374 54.95 -9.67 -4.55
C THR A 374 55.32 -8.19 -4.42
N ARG A 375 56.57 -7.88 -4.78
CA ARG A 375 57.41 -6.74 -4.37
C ARG A 375 56.97 -5.32 -4.80
N GLY A 376 55.68 -5.06 -5.00
CA GLY A 376 55.17 -3.72 -5.32
C GLY A 376 53.75 -3.53 -4.80
N GLU A 377 53.60 -2.69 -3.78
CA GLU A 377 52.35 -2.44 -3.03
C GLU A 377 51.23 -1.83 -3.89
N ARG A 378 50.42 -2.66 -4.56
CA ARG A 378 49.06 -2.30 -5.01
C ARG A 378 48.09 -3.47 -4.82
N GLN A 379 46.99 -3.23 -4.09
CA GLN A 379 45.91 -4.19 -3.92
C GLN A 379 44.90 -4.07 -5.07
N VAL A 380 44.68 -5.17 -5.80
CA VAL A 380 43.57 -5.30 -6.76
C VAL A 380 42.68 -6.45 -6.29
N ARG A 381 41.41 -6.17 -5.99
CA ARG A 381 40.39 -7.21 -5.76
C ARG A 381 39.73 -7.56 -7.09
N LEU A 382 39.89 -8.80 -7.53
CA LEU A 382 39.11 -9.34 -8.65
C LEU A 382 37.74 -9.85 -8.13
N PRO A 383 36.63 -9.54 -8.81
CA PRO A 383 35.30 -10.01 -8.43
C PRO A 383 35.11 -11.51 -8.73
N VAL A 384 34.29 -12.16 -7.88
CA VAL A 384 34.05 -13.62 -7.75
C VAL A 384 33.46 -14.31 -9.00
N ARG A 385 33.32 -13.61 -10.13
CA ARG A 385 32.68 -14.17 -11.34
C ARG A 385 33.64 -14.89 -12.30
N TYR A 386 34.90 -15.06 -11.91
CA TYR A 386 35.94 -15.77 -12.66
C TYR A 386 36.83 -16.64 -11.76
N GLN A 387 36.22 -17.34 -10.79
CA GLN A 387 36.85 -18.42 -10.04
C GLN A 387 36.12 -19.73 -10.29
#